data_AF-A0A384K4B0-F1
#
_entry.id   AF-A0A384K4B0-F1
#
_cell.length_a   1.000
_cell.length_b   1.000
_cell.length_c   1.000
_cell.angle_alpha   90.00
_cell.angle_beta   90.00
_cell.angle_gamma   90.00
#
_symmetry.space_group_name_H-M   'P 1'
#
loop_
_entity.id
_entity.type
_entity.pdbx_description
1 polymer ?
#
loop_
_entity_poly.entity_id
_entity_poly.type
_entity_poly.pdbx_seq_one_letter_code
_entity_poly.pdbx_strand_id
1 'polypeptide(L)'
;MESATRATTSSRKYLNGLAKCIEQSGLDSRDLTSWKLAKEKGERLFKVQFGGSYEVFEQRPIRNHIISYCVGDVQHLPKLRSRYYSRTSRWRDLVSRESKKRVEESQRPEYQPHGPERTLAPWSEDQNKSLDAWNYVPPTTDIFDDDYGRNDEEEYEEECEFDDDGPTSDSDIINDCGHHLYYSD
;
A
#
# COMPACT_ATOMS: atom_id res chain seq x y z
N MET A 1 5.94 -6.58 5.29
CA MET A 1 7.17 -6.01 4.72
C MET A 1 6.76 -4.89 3.77
N GLU A 2 7.22 -3.66 3.98
CA GLU A 2 6.80 -2.49 3.16
C GLU A 2 7.09 -2.68 1.67
N SER A 3 8.22 -3.27 1.29
CA SER A 3 8.55 -3.47 -0.13
C SER A 3 7.50 -4.29 -0.88
N ALA A 4 6.81 -5.23 -0.23
CA ALA A 4 5.77 -6.03 -0.87
C ALA A 4 4.45 -5.27 -1.12
N THR A 5 4.28 -4.06 -0.58
CA THR A 5 3.09 -3.22 -0.83
C THR A 5 3.29 -2.23 -1.98
N ARG A 6 4.49 -2.14 -2.55
CA ARG A 6 4.74 -1.24 -3.71
C ARG A 6 4.14 -1.86 -4.97
N ALA A 7 3.86 -1.06 -6.00
CA ALA A 7 3.09 -1.50 -7.17
C ALA A 7 3.91 -2.25 -8.23
N THR A 8 5.18 -1.88 -8.45
CA THR A 8 5.98 -2.40 -9.58
C THR A 8 7.26 -3.10 -9.13
N THR A 9 7.71 -4.10 -9.88
CA THR A 9 8.99 -4.79 -9.63
C THR A 9 10.18 -3.84 -9.50
N SER A 10 10.27 -2.83 -10.38
CA SER A 10 11.35 -1.83 -10.31
C SER A 10 11.33 -1.05 -9.00
N SER A 11 10.15 -0.67 -8.51
CA SER A 11 10.00 0.02 -7.23
C SER A 11 10.35 -0.86 -6.04
N ARG A 12 10.30 -2.20 -6.16
CA ARG A 12 10.60 -3.14 -5.08
C ARG A 12 12.08 -3.53 -4.97
N LYS A 13 12.93 -3.15 -5.94
CA LYS A 13 14.33 -3.58 -6.00
C LYS A 13 15.11 -3.40 -4.70
N TYR A 14 14.91 -2.28 -4.01
CA TYR A 14 15.61 -1.95 -2.76
C TYR A 14 14.66 -1.81 -1.58
N LEU A 15 15.10 -2.25 -0.40
CA LEU A 15 14.39 -2.05 0.86
C LEU A 15 14.48 -0.58 1.30
N ASN A 16 13.40 -0.06 1.87
CA ASN A 16 13.45 1.24 2.54
C ASN A 16 13.97 1.06 3.97
N GLY A 17 14.85 1.97 4.40
CA GLY A 17 15.24 2.09 5.80
C GLY A 17 14.08 2.59 6.67
N LEU A 18 14.19 2.41 7.99
CA LEU A 18 13.15 2.80 8.95
C LEU A 18 12.75 4.28 8.81
N ALA A 19 13.73 5.19 8.66
CA ALA A 19 13.47 6.62 8.47
C ALA A 19 12.55 6.90 7.27
N LYS A 20 12.84 6.28 6.12
CA LYS A 20 12.05 6.45 4.90
C LYS A 20 10.65 5.85 5.05
N CYS A 21 10.52 4.71 5.73
CA CYS A 21 9.22 4.12 6.06
C CYS A 21 8.38 5.03 6.96
N ILE A 22 9.01 5.73 7.91
CA ILE A 22 8.35 6.68 8.81
C ILE A 22 7.92 7.95 8.07
N GLU A 23 8.79 8.51 7.23
CA GLU A 23 8.47 9.67 6.38
C GLU A 23 7.24 9.40 5.50
N GLN A 24 7.15 8.21 4.92
CA GLN A 24 6.02 7.79 4.09
C GLN A 24 4.76 7.41 4.89
N SER A 25 4.85 7.33 6.22
CA SER A 25 3.74 6.89 7.08
C SER A 25 2.72 7.99 7.41
N GLY A 26 3.00 9.24 7.01
CA GLY A 26 2.15 10.41 7.30
C GLY A 26 2.23 10.84 8.76
N LEU A 27 3.44 11.03 9.29
CA LEU A 27 3.63 11.79 10.53
C LEU A 27 3.56 13.29 10.23
N ASP A 28 3.12 14.08 11.21
CA ASP A 28 3.21 15.54 11.11
C ASP A 28 4.68 15.97 10.93
N SER A 29 4.90 17.06 10.19
CA SER A 29 6.24 17.56 9.86
C SER A 29 7.05 17.90 11.11
N ARG A 30 6.39 18.45 12.14
CA ARG A 30 7.02 18.80 13.41
C ARG A 30 7.47 17.56 14.18
N ASP A 31 6.61 16.55 14.25
CA ASP A 31 6.89 15.30 14.94
C ASP A 31 8.03 14.53 14.25
N LEU A 32 8.01 14.48 12.92
CA LEU A 32 9.08 13.87 12.12
C LEU A 32 10.43 14.56 12.36
N THR A 33 10.45 15.88 12.41
CA THR A 33 11.68 16.66 12.67
C THR A 33 12.22 16.39 14.07
N SER A 34 11.35 16.37 15.08
CA SER A 34 11.73 16.06 16.46
C SER A 34 12.29 14.64 16.61
N TRP A 35 11.68 13.66 15.92
CA TRP A 35 12.12 12.27 15.89
C TRP A 35 13.50 12.15 15.24
N LYS A 36 13.72 12.78 14.08
CA LYS A 36 15.03 12.80 13.40
C LYS A 36 16.12 13.40 14.29
N LEU A 37 15.83 14.52 14.94
CA LEU A 37 16.78 15.19 15.84
C LEU A 37 17.13 14.32 17.04
N ALA A 38 16.15 13.63 17.64
CA ALA A 38 16.39 12.70 18.74
C ALA A 38 17.29 11.53 18.32
N LYS A 39 17.03 10.96 17.12
CA LYS A 39 17.86 9.91 16.53
C LYS A 39 19.30 10.41 16.30
N GLU A 40 19.47 11.56 15.67
CA GLU A 40 20.79 12.12 15.40
C GLU A 40 21.60 12.38 16.68
N LYS A 41 20.97 12.97 17.71
CA LYS A 41 21.62 13.22 19.01
C LYS A 41 22.12 11.93 19.66
N GLY A 42 21.36 10.84 19.59
CA GLY A 42 21.79 9.54 20.08
C GLY A 42 22.91 8.93 19.24
N GLU A 43 22.81 8.98 17.91
CA GLU A 43 23.83 8.44 17.00
C GLU A 43 25.20 9.05 17.22
N ARG A 44 25.26 10.36 17.43
CA ARG A 44 26.52 11.07 17.71
C ARG A 44 27.23 10.57 18.97
N LEU A 45 26.50 10.00 19.93
CA LEU A 45 27.07 9.51 21.18
C LEU A 45 27.75 8.14 21.06
N PHE A 46 27.33 7.30 20.10
CA PHE A 46 27.88 5.94 19.98
C PHE A 46 28.62 5.66 18.67
N LYS A 47 28.36 6.41 17.59
CA LYS A 47 29.06 6.19 16.32
C LYS A 47 30.47 6.76 16.37
N VAL A 48 31.46 5.90 16.07
CA VAL A 48 32.89 6.23 16.05
C VAL A 48 33.20 7.42 15.14
N GLN A 49 32.50 7.56 14.01
CA GLN A 49 32.67 8.68 13.07
C GLN A 49 32.40 10.06 13.68
N PHE A 50 31.67 10.12 14.80
CA PHE A 50 31.36 11.34 15.54
C PHE A 50 32.13 11.43 16.87
N GLY A 51 33.14 10.59 17.08
CA GLY A 51 33.87 10.47 18.35
C GLY A 51 33.10 9.73 19.45
N GLY A 52 32.01 9.04 19.09
CA GLY A 52 31.21 8.22 20.00
C GLY A 52 31.81 6.85 20.26
N SER A 53 31.31 6.17 21.29
CA SER A 53 31.64 4.78 21.61
C SER A 53 30.40 3.99 22.01
N TYR A 54 30.36 2.70 21.67
CA TYR A 54 29.29 1.79 22.08
C TYR A 54 29.24 1.59 23.60
N GLU A 55 30.31 1.92 24.33
CA GLU A 55 30.34 1.93 25.80
C GLU A 55 29.25 2.81 26.43
N VAL A 56 28.71 3.78 25.68
CA VAL A 56 27.60 4.62 26.16
C VAL A 56 26.35 3.81 26.52
N PHE A 57 26.18 2.62 25.93
CA PHE A 57 25.09 1.69 26.25
C PHE A 57 25.34 0.88 27.53
N GLU A 58 26.59 0.80 28.00
CA GLU A 58 26.98 0.08 29.23
C GLU A 58 26.91 0.98 30.48
N GLN A 59 27.06 2.29 30.30
CA GLN A 59 27.00 3.27 31.38
C GLN A 59 25.63 3.29 32.07
N ARG A 60 25.64 3.46 33.40
CA ARG A 60 24.44 3.62 34.23
C ARG A 60 24.57 4.86 35.13
N PRO A 61 23.52 5.70 35.23
CA PRO A 61 22.24 5.63 34.52
C PRO A 61 22.38 5.88 33.00
N ILE A 62 21.46 5.33 32.21
CA ILE A 62 21.47 5.50 30.75
C ILE A 62 21.21 6.97 30.42
N ARG A 63 22.02 7.57 29.55
CA ARG A 63 21.86 8.97 29.14
C ARG A 63 20.52 9.18 28.43
N ASN A 64 19.82 10.27 28.75
CA ASN A 64 18.49 10.58 28.19
C ASN A 64 18.46 10.60 26.64
N HIS A 65 19.53 11.05 25.99
CA HIS A 65 19.61 11.04 24.53
C HIS A 65 19.68 9.63 23.94
N ILE A 66 20.33 8.68 24.62
CA ILE A 66 20.34 7.25 24.22
C ILE A 66 18.96 6.64 24.44
N ILE A 67 18.29 6.95 25.56
CA ILE A 67 16.91 6.51 25.80
C ILE A 67 16.00 7.00 24.67
N SER A 68 16.08 8.29 24.34
CA SER A 68 15.28 8.90 23.26
C SER A 68 15.55 8.25 21.90
N TYR A 69 16.81 7.93 21.61
CA TYR A 69 17.20 7.20 20.41
C TYR A 69 16.56 5.80 20.35
N CYS A 70 16.64 5.04 21.44
CA CYS A 70 16.06 3.69 21.52
C CYS A 70 14.53 3.72 21.38
N VAL A 71 13.87 4.67 22.04
CA VAL A 71 12.43 4.90 21.89
C VAL A 71 12.09 5.21 20.43
N GLY A 72 12.88 6.06 19.78
CA GLY A 72 12.74 6.42 18.37
C GLY A 72 12.81 5.21 17.41
N ASP A 73 13.54 4.14 17.75
CA ASP A 73 13.62 2.93 16.92
C ASP A 73 12.34 2.08 16.96
N VAL A 74 11.59 2.12 18.06
CA VAL A 74 10.48 1.19 18.30
C VAL A 74 9.10 1.85 18.26
N GLN A 75 9.00 3.13 18.62
CA GLN A 75 7.70 3.80 18.86
C GLN A 75 6.76 3.79 17.65
N HIS A 76 7.30 3.80 16.43
CA HIS A 76 6.50 3.84 15.20
C HIS A 76 6.26 2.46 14.58
N LEU A 77 6.93 1.40 15.06
CA LEU A 77 6.80 0.06 14.49
C LEU A 77 5.36 -0.48 14.49
N PRO A 78 4.53 -0.26 15.53
CA PRO A 78 3.14 -0.71 15.50
C PRO A 78 2.31 -0.03 14.40
N LYS A 79 2.47 1.29 14.21
CA LYS A 79 1.79 2.05 13.15
C LYS A 79 2.25 1.59 11.77
N LEU A 80 3.55 1.43 11.58
CA LEU A 80 4.12 0.91 10.32
C LEU A 80 3.64 -0.51 10.04
N ARG A 81 3.58 -1.38 11.06
CA ARG A 81 3.03 -2.73 10.93
C ARG A 81 1.60 -2.66 10.45
N SER A 82 0.74 -1.88 11.11
CA SER A 82 -0.66 -1.74 10.71
C SER A 82 -0.82 -1.24 9.27
N ARG A 83 0.01 -0.29 8.84
CA ARG A 83 -0.02 0.27 7.48
C ARG A 83 0.36 -0.76 6.42
N TYR A 84 1.41 -1.54 6.67
CA TYR A 84 1.92 -2.51 5.71
C TYR A 84 1.34 -3.91 5.90
N TYR A 85 0.39 -4.09 6.81
CA TYR A 85 -0.22 -5.39 7.05
C TYR A 85 -1.30 -5.65 5.99
N SER A 86 -1.00 -6.54 5.03
CA SER A 86 -1.99 -6.93 4.04
C SER A 86 -3.14 -7.75 4.64
N ARG A 87 -4.35 -7.48 4.17
CA ARG A 87 -5.56 -8.24 4.52
C ARG A 87 -5.58 -9.63 3.87
N THR A 88 -4.78 -9.86 2.83
CA THR A 88 -4.75 -11.13 2.10
C THR A 88 -3.79 -12.14 2.74
N SER A 89 -4.24 -13.38 2.95
CA SER A 89 -3.43 -14.48 3.51
C SER A 89 -2.19 -14.77 2.69
N ARG A 90 -2.33 -14.89 1.36
CA ARG A 90 -1.23 -15.18 0.42
C ARG A 90 -0.05 -14.21 0.59
N TRP A 91 -0.33 -12.93 0.77
CA TRP A 91 0.69 -11.91 1.00
C TRP A 91 1.38 -12.09 2.35
N ARG A 92 0.62 -12.40 3.40
CA ARG A 92 1.17 -12.66 4.73
C ARG A 92 2.08 -13.88 4.74
N ASP A 93 1.68 -14.94 4.04
CA ASP A 93 2.47 -16.17 3.93
C ASP A 93 3.77 -15.92 3.17
N LEU A 94 3.71 -15.12 2.10
CA LEU A 94 4.89 -14.69 1.35
C LEU A 94 5.89 -13.96 2.25
N VAL A 95 5.43 -12.91 2.95
CA VAL A 95 6.26 -12.11 3.83
C VAL A 95 6.78 -12.93 5.01
N SER A 96 5.96 -13.81 5.58
CA SER A 96 6.35 -14.69 6.69
C SER A 96 7.50 -15.60 6.29
N ARG A 97 7.42 -16.24 5.12
CA ARG A 97 8.47 -17.12 4.60
C ARG A 97 9.79 -16.39 4.36
N GLU A 98 9.76 -15.24 3.71
CA GLU A 98 10.98 -14.45 3.46
C GLU A 98 11.55 -13.87 4.78
N SER A 99 10.70 -13.52 5.74
CA SER A 99 11.15 -13.10 7.07
C SER A 99 11.85 -14.24 7.81
N LYS A 100 11.29 -15.46 7.74
CA LYS A 100 11.89 -16.65 8.35
C LYS A 100 13.26 -16.97 7.73
N LYS A 101 13.37 -16.96 6.41
CA LYS A 101 14.64 -17.17 5.70
C LYS A 101 15.71 -16.17 6.13
N ARG A 102 15.36 -14.89 6.31
CA ARG A 102 16.31 -13.87 6.79
C ARG A 102 16.79 -14.13 8.21
N VAL A 103 15.91 -14.62 9.09
CA VAL A 103 16.29 -15.01 10.45
C VAL A 103 17.24 -16.21 10.40
N GLU A 104 16.94 -17.23 9.61
CA GLU A 104 17.79 -18.41 9.41
C GLU A 104 19.17 -18.01 8.83
N GLU A 105 19.20 -17.10 7.84
CA GLU A 105 20.45 -16.59 7.24
C GLU A 105 21.31 -15.85 8.27
N SER A 106 20.69 -15.05 9.15
CA SER A 106 21.41 -14.28 10.17
C SER A 106 22.12 -15.14 11.22
N GLN A 107 21.76 -16.42 11.33
CA GLN A 107 22.34 -17.37 12.26
C GLN A 107 23.51 -18.15 11.65
N ARG A 108 23.80 -17.97 10.35
CA ARG A 108 24.89 -18.68 9.67
C ARG A 108 26.25 -18.06 10.01
N PRO A 109 27.32 -18.86 10.12
CA PRO A 109 28.65 -18.35 10.41
C PRO A 109 29.21 -17.46 9.29
N GLU A 110 28.75 -17.65 8.04
CA GLU A 110 29.16 -16.80 6.91
C GLU A 110 28.34 -15.50 6.78
N TYR A 111 27.42 -15.22 7.72
CA TYR A 111 26.52 -14.07 7.61
C TYR A 111 27.28 -12.73 7.61
N GLN A 112 27.06 -11.93 6.57
CA GLN A 112 27.63 -10.59 6.43
C GLN A 112 26.56 -9.52 6.68
N PRO A 113 26.51 -8.89 7.88
CA PRO A 113 25.44 -7.95 8.24
C PRO A 113 25.51 -6.61 7.50
N HIS A 114 26.67 -6.24 6.96
CA HIS A 114 26.92 -4.90 6.40
C HIS A 114 27.19 -4.92 4.88
N GLY A 115 26.86 -6.01 4.19
CA GLY A 115 27.05 -6.12 2.75
C GLY A 115 26.02 -5.33 1.93
N PRO A 116 26.37 -4.90 0.69
CA PRO A 116 25.47 -4.15 -0.19
C PRO A 116 24.20 -4.94 -0.54
N GLU A 117 24.25 -6.26 -0.55
CA GLU A 117 23.12 -7.16 -0.78
C GLU A 117 22.00 -7.01 0.25
N ARG A 118 22.32 -6.49 1.45
CA ARG A 118 21.33 -6.24 2.51
C ARG A 118 20.33 -5.14 2.16
N THR A 119 20.64 -4.35 1.13
CA THR A 119 19.73 -3.32 0.60
C THR A 119 18.73 -3.87 -0.41
N LEU A 120 18.98 -5.05 -0.99
CA LEU A 120 18.11 -5.67 -1.99
C LEU A 120 16.88 -6.29 -1.32
N ALA A 121 15.75 -6.23 -2.02
CA ALA A 121 14.56 -6.94 -1.57
C ALA A 121 14.66 -8.45 -1.83
N PRO A 122 14.04 -9.30 -1.00
CA PRO A 122 14.20 -10.75 -1.06
C PRO A 122 13.35 -11.43 -2.15
N TRP A 123 12.80 -10.68 -3.10
CA TRP A 123 11.82 -11.19 -4.05
C TRP A 123 12.48 -11.86 -5.24
N SER A 124 12.15 -13.13 -5.50
CA SER A 124 12.50 -13.79 -6.77
C SER A 124 11.70 -13.21 -7.95
N GLU A 125 12.08 -13.57 -9.18
CA GLU A 125 11.35 -13.14 -10.38
C GLU A 125 9.88 -13.57 -10.35
N ASP A 126 9.59 -14.82 -9.97
CA ASP A 126 8.22 -15.34 -9.87
C ASP A 126 7.42 -14.68 -8.74
N GLN A 127 8.08 -14.38 -7.61
CA GLN A 127 7.46 -13.63 -6.52
C GLN A 127 7.13 -12.20 -6.93
N ASN A 128 8.02 -11.56 -7.69
CA ASN A 128 7.79 -10.23 -8.25
C ASN A 128 6.61 -10.22 -9.24
N LYS A 129 6.52 -11.20 -10.15
CA LYS A 129 5.34 -11.39 -11.03
C LYS A 129 4.05 -11.56 -10.23
N SER A 130 4.08 -12.37 -9.18
CA SER A 130 2.93 -12.56 -8.28
C SER A 130 2.53 -11.27 -7.57
N LEU A 131 3.51 -10.51 -7.07
CA LEU A 131 3.28 -9.23 -6.40
C LEU A 131 2.76 -8.14 -7.36
N ASP A 132 3.24 -8.11 -8.60
CA ASP A 132 2.73 -7.21 -9.64
C ASP A 132 1.26 -7.52 -9.93
N ALA A 133 0.91 -8.80 -10.12
CA ALA A 133 -0.48 -9.21 -10.33
C ALA A 133 -1.39 -8.88 -9.13
N TRP A 134 -0.90 -8.99 -7.89
CA TRP A 134 -1.71 -8.70 -6.69
C TRP A 134 -1.88 -7.20 -6.42
N ASN A 135 -0.96 -6.36 -6.90
CA ASN A 135 -1.02 -4.91 -6.73
C ASN A 135 -1.53 -4.19 -8.00
N TYR A 136 -1.89 -4.92 -9.05
CA TYR A 136 -2.44 -4.35 -10.26
C TYR A 136 -3.81 -3.72 -9.99
N VAL A 137 -3.94 -2.45 -10.36
CA VAL A 137 -5.22 -1.74 -10.38
C VAL A 137 -5.52 -1.47 -11.86
N PRO A 138 -6.58 -2.05 -12.43
CA PRO A 138 -6.95 -1.74 -13.80
C PRO A 138 -7.24 -0.23 -13.92
N PRO A 139 -6.86 0.42 -15.03
CA PRO A 139 -7.27 1.80 -15.29
C PRO A 139 -8.79 1.91 -15.14
N THR A 140 -9.26 2.95 -14.47
CA THR A 140 -10.67 3.32 -14.51
C THR A 140 -10.99 3.66 -15.96
N THR A 141 -11.70 2.76 -16.64
CA THR A 141 -12.36 3.10 -17.90
C THR A 141 -13.38 4.18 -17.56
N ASP A 142 -13.09 5.41 -17.95
CA ASP A 142 -14.09 6.48 -17.97
C ASP A 142 -15.11 6.09 -19.05
N ILE A 143 -16.16 5.35 -18.64
CA ILE A 143 -17.28 4.91 -19.50
C ILE A 143 -18.21 6.09 -19.86
N PHE A 144 -17.72 7.33 -19.78
CA PHE A 144 -18.47 8.54 -20.09
C PHE A 144 -17.67 9.45 -21.02
N ASP A 145 -17.25 8.93 -22.16
CA ASP A 145 -17.06 9.75 -23.36
C ASP A 145 -18.11 9.27 -24.39
N ASP A 146 -19.37 9.62 -24.10
CA ASP A 146 -20.43 9.73 -25.11
C ASP A 146 -20.07 10.92 -26.01
N ASP A 147 -19.36 10.66 -27.11
CA ASP A 147 -19.40 11.51 -28.29
C ASP A 147 -20.09 10.74 -29.43
N TYR A 148 -21.42 10.82 -29.41
CA TYR A 148 -22.26 10.51 -30.56
C TYR A 148 -21.99 11.55 -31.67
N GLY A 149 -20.86 11.37 -32.37
CA GLY A 149 -20.49 12.08 -33.59
C GLY A 149 -21.18 11.49 -34.82
N ARG A 150 -22.38 12.01 -35.08
CA ARG A 150 -23.19 12.00 -36.31
C ARG A 150 -22.43 11.80 -37.66
N ASN A 151 -23.05 10.97 -38.53
CA ASN A 151 -23.00 10.88 -40.02
C ASN A 151 -21.79 10.13 -40.66
N ASP A 152 -21.91 9.19 -41.61
CA ASP A 152 -22.89 8.97 -42.70
C ASP A 152 -23.03 7.46 -43.10
N GLU A 153 -24.27 7.08 -43.43
CA GLU A 153 -24.68 6.18 -44.55
C GLU A 153 -23.96 4.85 -44.82
N GLU A 154 -24.49 3.73 -44.31
CA GLU A 154 -24.72 2.54 -45.14
C GLU A 154 -26.05 1.89 -44.75
N GLU A 155 -26.94 1.84 -45.74
CA GLU A 155 -28.28 1.26 -45.73
C GLU A 155 -28.16 -0.27 -45.80
N TYR A 156 -28.52 -0.95 -44.70
CA TYR A 156 -28.83 -2.38 -44.70
C TYR A 156 -30.24 -2.52 -44.12
N GLU A 157 -31.23 -2.67 -45.00
CA GLU A 157 -32.57 -3.12 -44.63
C GLU A 157 -32.49 -4.59 -44.22
N GLU A 158 -32.59 -4.88 -42.93
CA GLU A 158 -32.96 -6.20 -42.43
C GLU A 158 -34.36 -6.10 -41.85
N GLU A 159 -35.35 -6.50 -42.65
CA GLU A 159 -36.76 -6.58 -42.26
C GLU A 159 -36.92 -7.54 -41.08
N CYS A 160 -37.27 -7.03 -39.91
CA CYS A 160 -37.84 -7.84 -38.84
C CYS A 160 -39.36 -7.68 -38.88
N GLU A 161 -40.03 -8.69 -39.43
CA GLU A 161 -41.49 -8.87 -39.39
C GLU A 161 -42.00 -8.70 -37.95
N PHE A 162 -42.80 -7.66 -37.72
CA PHE A 162 -43.61 -7.52 -36.52
C PHE A 162 -45.00 -8.06 -36.86
N ASP A 163 -45.31 -9.27 -36.38
CA ASP A 163 -46.67 -9.81 -36.42
C ASP A 163 -47.57 -8.99 -35.47
N ASP A 164 -48.39 -8.12 -36.06
CA ASP A 164 -49.54 -7.47 -35.44
C ASP A 164 -50.84 -8.22 -35.81
N ASP A 165 -51.86 -8.03 -34.98
CA ASP A 165 -53.28 -8.42 -35.09
C ASP A 165 -53.70 -9.78 -34.47
N GLY A 166 -54.56 -9.82 -33.43
CA GLY A 166 -55.42 -8.76 -32.91
C GLY A 166 -56.29 -9.17 -31.70
N PRO A 167 -57.56 -8.73 -31.58
CA PRO A 167 -57.96 -7.88 -30.46
C PRO A 167 -59.04 -8.49 -29.55
N THR A 168 -58.99 -8.18 -28.25
CA THR A 168 -60.16 -8.11 -27.34
C THR A 168 -59.71 -7.32 -26.10
N SER A 169 -60.44 -6.43 -25.43
CA SER A 169 -61.79 -5.89 -25.55
C SER A 169 -61.87 -4.92 -24.35
N ASP A 170 -62.26 -3.67 -24.57
CA ASP A 170 -62.50 -2.68 -23.52
C ASP A 170 -63.57 -3.17 -22.53
N SER A 171 -63.18 -3.52 -21.31
CA SER A 171 -64.02 -3.35 -20.10
C SER A 171 -63.16 -3.55 -18.86
N ASP A 172 -63.23 -2.58 -17.96
CA ASP A 172 -62.92 -2.68 -16.54
C ASP A 172 -61.40 -2.73 -16.25
N ILE A 173 -60.78 -1.71 -15.66
CA ILE A 173 -61.10 -1.15 -14.35
C ILE A 173 -60.55 0.29 -14.30
N ILE A 174 -61.46 1.26 -14.19
CA ILE A 174 -61.17 2.57 -13.59
C ILE A 174 -61.39 2.42 -12.09
N ASN A 175 -60.35 2.64 -11.29
CA ASN A 175 -60.35 3.15 -9.91
C ASN A 175 -58.98 2.81 -9.30
N ASP A 176 -58.28 3.66 -8.55
CA ASP A 176 -58.60 4.92 -7.91
C ASP A 176 -57.27 5.43 -7.30
N CYS A 177 -57.17 6.75 -7.09
CA CYS A 177 -56.22 7.47 -6.23
C CYS A 177 -54.71 7.11 -6.37
N GLY A 178 -53.86 7.94 -6.97
CA GLY A 178 -53.70 9.37 -6.68
C GLY A 178 -52.81 9.59 -5.45
N HIS A 179 -51.51 9.87 -5.65
CA HIS A 179 -50.91 11.01 -4.96
C HIS A 179 -49.67 11.54 -5.69
N HIS A 180 -49.74 12.85 -5.88
CA HIS A 180 -48.81 13.73 -6.55
C HIS A 180 -47.51 13.93 -5.75
N LEU A 181 -46.49 14.29 -6.51
CA LEU A 181 -45.20 14.87 -6.13
C LEU A 181 -45.30 16.12 -5.22
N TYR A 182 -44.21 16.34 -4.46
CA TYR A 182 -43.54 17.62 -4.13
C TYR A 182 -43.47 18.16 -2.69
N TYR A 183 -42.24 18.60 -2.39
CA TYR A 183 -41.72 19.69 -1.54
C TYR A 183 -41.21 19.45 -0.10
N SER A 184 -39.96 19.91 0.07
CA SER A 184 -39.19 20.19 1.28
C SER A 184 -39.80 21.30 2.13
N ASP A 185 -39.69 21.18 3.46
CA ASP A 185 -38.81 21.96 4.33
C ASP A 185 -38.60 21.21 5.66
#